data_AF-X0ZFS8-F1
#
_entry.id   AF-X0ZFS8-F1
#
_cell.length_a   1.000
_cell.length_b   1.000
_cell.length_c   1.000
_cell.angle_alpha   90.00
_cell.angle_beta   90.00
_cell.angle_gamma   90.00
#
_symmetry.space_group_name_H-M   'P 1'
#
loop_
_entity.id
_entity.type
_entity.pdbx_description
1 polymer ?
#
loop_
_entity_poly.entity_id
_entity_poly.type
_entity_poly.pdbx_seq_one_letter_code
_entity_poly.pdbx_strand_id
1 'polypeptide(L)'
;IPFLMDKEKLTVEEINKMIYEESGFLGLSEGISSDKRDLRERANQGDERAIRTISAFTYGIKKYIGAYAAAMGGVDAIVFTAGIGENSKETRAEACEGLEFLGVIILSSCIGFFKISAAL
;
A
#
# COMPACT_ATOMS: atom_id res chain seq x y z
N ILE A 1 -14.99 6.69 13.32
CA ILE A 1 -14.54 7.83 14.15
C ILE A 1 -15.44 8.02 15.37
N PRO A 2 -16.77 8.30 15.27
CA PRO A 2 -17.61 8.52 16.46
C PRO A 2 -17.61 7.36 17.46
N PHE A 3 -17.64 6.12 16.95
CA PHE A 3 -17.55 4.92 17.79
C PHE A 3 -16.28 4.87 18.65
N LEU A 4 -15.12 5.21 18.06
CA LEU A 4 -13.85 5.14 18.77
C LEU A 4 -13.74 6.27 19.80
N MET A 5 -14.19 7.47 19.44
CA MET A 5 -14.24 8.62 20.36
C MET A 5 -15.12 8.34 21.58
N ASP A 6 -16.31 7.76 21.38
CA ASP A 6 -17.19 7.43 22.50
C ASP A 6 -16.64 6.29 23.36
N LYS A 7 -16.09 5.25 22.73
CA LYS A 7 -15.57 4.07 23.45
C LYS A 7 -14.33 4.39 24.28
N GLU A 8 -13.36 5.10 23.69
CA GLU A 8 -12.07 5.42 24.32
C GLU A 8 -12.07 6.82 24.98
N LYS A 9 -13.22 7.50 25.00
CA LYS A 9 -13.42 8.84 25.58
C LYS A 9 -12.43 9.88 25.05
N LEU A 10 -12.16 9.82 23.75
CA LEU A 10 -11.23 10.72 23.07
C LEU A 10 -11.90 12.03 22.66
N THR A 11 -11.18 13.12 22.89
CA THR A 11 -11.45 14.45 22.34
C THR A 11 -11.21 14.48 20.82
N VAL A 12 -11.67 15.55 20.17
CA VAL A 12 -11.40 15.78 18.74
C VAL A 12 -9.90 15.93 18.48
N GLU A 13 -9.19 16.56 19.41
CA GLU A 13 -7.75 16.76 19.35
C GLU A 13 -7.00 15.43 19.44
N GLU A 14 -7.38 14.56 20.37
CA GLU A 14 -6.74 13.25 20.54
C GLU A 14 -7.00 12.33 19.36
N ILE A 15 -8.22 12.30 18.81
CA ILE A 15 -8.51 11.47 17.63
C ILE A 15 -7.77 11.99 16.39
N ASN A 16 -7.62 13.32 16.25
CA ASN A 16 -6.82 13.90 15.17
C ASN A 16 -5.35 13.48 15.29
N LYS A 17 -4.77 13.60 16.49
CA LYS A 17 -3.41 13.14 16.74
C LYS A 17 -3.25 11.66 16.40
N MET A 18 -4.18 10.82 16.85
CA MET A 18 -4.16 9.39 16.55
C MET A 18 -4.17 9.10 15.05
N ILE A 19 -5.01 9.80 14.27
CA ILE A 19 -5.13 9.59 12.83
C ILE A 19 -3.90 10.09 12.07
N TYR A 20 -3.36 11.25 12.43
CA TYR A 20 -2.29 11.90 11.65
C TYR A 20 -0.88 11.47 12.06
N GLU A 21 -0.67 11.11 13.33
CA GLU A 21 0.67 10.82 13.86
C GLU A 21 0.87 9.36 14.27
N GLU A 22 -0.17 8.69 14.78
CA GLU A 22 -0.06 7.38 15.42
C GLU A 22 -0.62 6.23 14.56
N SER A 23 -1.18 6.52 13.40
CA SER A 23 -1.79 5.55 12.49
C SER A 23 -0.82 5.11 11.37
N GLY A 24 -1.36 4.59 10.26
CA GLY A 24 -0.57 4.19 9.10
C GLY A 24 0.39 3.04 9.42
N PHE A 25 1.61 3.14 8.92
CA PHE A 25 2.67 2.17 9.17
C PHE A 25 2.99 2.02 10.66
N LEU A 26 3.06 3.13 11.40
CA LEU A 26 3.41 3.11 12.81
C LEU A 26 2.34 2.37 13.62
N GLY A 27 1.08 2.76 13.46
CA GLY A 27 -0.04 2.14 14.19
C GLY A 27 -0.24 0.67 13.82
N LEU A 28 -0.21 0.35 12.52
CA LEU A 28 -0.47 -1.02 12.05
C LEU A 28 0.67 -1.99 12.40
N SER A 29 1.89 -1.49 12.47
CA SER A 29 3.05 -2.27 12.89
C SER A 29 3.21 -2.37 14.41
N GLU A 30 2.27 -1.84 15.18
CA GLU A 30 2.33 -1.77 16.65
C GLU A 30 3.61 -1.08 17.15
N GLY A 31 3.98 0.02 16.51
CA GLY A 31 5.09 0.88 16.95
C GLY A 31 6.48 0.51 16.41
N ILE A 32 6.59 -0.33 15.37
CA ILE A 32 7.91 -0.68 14.79
C ILE A 32 8.55 0.53 14.10
N SER A 33 7.89 1.10 13.09
CA SER A 33 8.37 2.29 12.38
C SER A 33 7.25 2.91 11.54
N SER A 34 7.35 4.23 11.33
CA SER A 34 6.58 4.95 10.32
C SER A 34 7.25 4.94 8.94
N ASP A 35 8.49 4.47 8.82
CA ASP A 35 9.23 4.35 7.56
C ASP A 35 9.14 2.92 7.00
N LYS A 36 8.81 2.83 5.70
CA LYS A 36 8.68 1.54 5.02
C LYS A 36 10.01 0.77 4.92
N ARG A 37 11.15 1.45 4.87
CA ARG A 37 12.48 0.82 4.75
C ARG A 37 12.79 -0.03 5.97
N ASP A 38 12.55 0.52 7.16
CA ASP A 38 12.71 -0.21 8.42
C ASP A 38 11.75 -1.40 8.51
N LEU A 39 10.49 -1.20 8.11
CA LEU A 39 9.52 -2.30 8.05
C LEU A 39 9.96 -3.40 7.07
N ARG A 40 10.55 -3.05 5.93
CA ARG A 40 11.03 -4.05 4.97
C ARG A 40 12.20 -4.84 5.55
N GLU A 41 13.12 -4.18 6.25
CA GLU A 41 14.22 -4.86 6.94
C GLU A 41 13.70 -5.86 7.98
N ARG A 42 12.75 -5.43 8.82
CA ARG A 42 12.08 -6.29 9.80
C ARG A 42 11.33 -7.46 9.15
N ALA A 43 10.63 -7.20 8.06
CA ALA A 43 9.92 -8.24 7.31
C ALA A 43 10.88 -9.28 6.73
N ASN A 44 12.05 -8.86 6.22
CA ASN A 44 13.09 -9.77 5.74
C ASN A 44 13.69 -10.63 6.86
N GLN A 45 13.61 -10.17 8.11
CA GLN A 45 14.00 -10.93 9.30
C GLN A 45 12.87 -11.85 9.83
N GLY A 46 11.70 -11.86 9.17
CA GLY A 46 10.56 -12.69 9.54
C GLY A 46 9.62 -12.07 10.58
N ASP A 47 9.70 -10.75 10.85
CA ASP A 47 8.73 -10.09 11.73
C ASP A 47 7.35 -10.04 11.08
N GLU A 48 6.42 -10.85 11.60
CA GLU A 48 5.07 -10.96 11.07
C GLU A 48 4.30 -9.63 11.11
N ARG A 49 4.54 -8.76 12.10
CA ARG A 49 3.84 -7.47 12.18
C ARG A 49 4.26 -6.56 11.04
N ALA A 50 5.56 -6.55 10.72
CA ALA A 50 6.08 -5.80 9.59
C ALA A 50 5.58 -6.37 8.25
N ILE A 51 5.56 -7.70 8.10
CA ILE A 51 5.01 -8.38 6.91
C ILE A 51 3.54 -8.00 6.73
N ARG A 52 2.69 -8.21 7.75
CA ARG A 52 1.26 -7.86 7.69
C ARG A 52 1.03 -6.39 7.38
N THR A 53 1.84 -5.50 7.95
CA THR A 53 1.75 -4.05 7.71
C THR A 53 2.03 -3.71 6.24
N ILE A 54 3.10 -4.27 5.66
CA ILE A 54 3.44 -4.06 4.25
C ILE A 54 2.35 -4.63 3.34
N SER A 55 1.85 -5.84 3.63
CA SER A 55 0.77 -6.47 2.86
C SER A 55 -0.52 -5.65 2.88
N ALA A 56 -0.92 -5.11 4.03
CA ALA A 56 -2.10 -4.26 4.13
C ALA A 56 -1.96 -2.97 3.32
N PHE A 57 -0.76 -2.37 3.30
CA PHE A 57 -0.46 -1.19 2.50
C PHE A 57 -0.54 -1.46 1.00
N THR A 58 0.08 -2.53 0.52
CA THR A 58 0.05 -2.88 -0.92
C THR A 58 -1.32 -3.35 -1.36
N TYR A 59 -2.06 -4.04 -0.50
CA TYR A 59 -3.48 -4.34 -0.71
C TYR A 59 -4.34 -3.06 -0.84
N GLY A 60 -4.05 -2.03 -0.04
CA GLY A 60 -4.66 -0.71 -0.17
C GLY A 60 -4.47 -0.12 -1.56
N ILE A 61 -3.22 -0.09 -2.06
CA ILE A 61 -2.89 0.38 -3.41
C ILE A 61 -3.64 -0.41 -4.48
N LYS A 62 -3.63 -1.75 -4.38
CA LYS A 62 -4.31 -2.66 -5.32
C LYS A 62 -5.81 -2.36 -5.43
N LYS A 63 -6.48 -2.12 -4.30
CA LYS A 63 -7.89 -1.72 -4.29
C LYS A 63 -8.13 -0.41 -5.03
N TYR A 64 -7.27 0.59 -4.87
CA TYR A 64 -7.41 1.86 -5.58
C TYR A 64 -7.16 1.70 -7.09
N ILE A 65 -6.18 0.89 -7.49
CA ILE A 65 -5.97 0.56 -8.91
C ILE A 65 -7.23 -0.07 -9.50
N GLY A 66 -7.78 -1.09 -8.84
CA GLY A 66 -9.00 -1.77 -9.31
C GLY A 66 -10.22 -0.85 -9.36
N ALA A 67 -10.40 0.00 -8.34
CA ALA A 67 -11.49 0.97 -8.31
C ALA A 67 -11.42 1.96 -9.48
N TYR A 68 -10.22 2.50 -9.78
CA TYR A 68 -10.05 3.43 -10.88
C TYR A 68 -10.11 2.76 -12.25
N ALA A 69 -9.55 1.55 -12.39
CA ALA A 69 -9.70 0.76 -13.61
C ALA A 69 -11.18 0.50 -13.92
N ALA A 70 -11.97 0.10 -12.91
CA ALA A 70 -13.41 -0.11 -13.07
C ALA A 70 -14.14 1.19 -13.43
N ALA A 71 -13.83 2.30 -12.76
CA ALA A 71 -14.47 3.60 -13.00
C ALA A 71 -14.19 4.16 -14.42
N MET A 72 -13.04 3.83 -15.00
CA MET A 72 -12.63 4.29 -16.34
C MET A 72 -12.95 3.30 -17.46
N GLY A 73 -13.49 2.12 -17.15
CA GLY A 73 -13.78 1.06 -18.13
C GLY A 73 -12.53 0.30 -18.62
N GLY A 74 -11.44 0.35 -17.85
CA GLY A 74 -10.12 -0.17 -18.20
C GLY A 74 -9.02 0.87 -17.96
N VAL A 75 -7.78 0.45 -18.18
CA VAL A 75 -6.57 1.30 -18.08
C VAL A 75 -5.53 0.84 -19.08
N ASP A 76 -4.83 1.79 -19.72
CA ASP A 76 -3.69 1.49 -20.60
C ASP A 76 -2.36 1.37 -19.85
N ALA A 77 -2.24 2.06 -18.71
CA ALA A 77 -1.01 2.13 -17.93
C ALA A 77 -1.27 2.35 -16.45
N ILE A 78 -0.38 1.79 -15.62
CA ILE A 78 -0.26 2.09 -14.19
C ILE A 78 1.11 2.70 -13.96
N VAL A 79 1.13 3.92 -13.44
CA VAL A 79 2.37 4.69 -13.20
C VAL A 79 2.60 4.82 -11.70
N PHE A 80 3.81 4.45 -11.27
CA PHE A 80 4.27 4.64 -9.89
C PHE A 80 5.28 5.79 -9.85
N THR A 81 5.08 6.73 -8.93
CA THR A 81 5.94 7.91 -8.75
C THR A 81 6.14 8.19 -7.25
N ALA A 82 6.89 9.24 -6.93
CA ALA A 82 7.32 9.65 -5.60
C ALA A 82 8.16 8.59 -4.89
N GLY A 83 8.64 8.92 -3.68
CA GLY A 83 9.66 8.14 -2.96
C GLY A 83 9.45 6.63 -2.96
N ILE A 84 8.32 6.14 -2.42
CA ILE A 84 8.07 4.69 -2.32
C ILE A 84 7.82 4.06 -3.71
N GLY A 85 7.04 4.72 -4.56
CA GLY A 85 6.67 4.19 -5.88
C GLY A 85 7.86 4.06 -6.82
N GLU A 86 8.79 5.02 -6.79
CA GLU A 86 9.99 5.03 -7.62
C GLU A 86 11.03 4.02 -7.12
N ASN A 87 11.27 3.99 -5.81
CA ASN A 87 12.43 3.29 -5.25
C ASN A 87 12.17 1.84 -4.80
N SER A 88 10.92 1.42 -4.61
CA SER A 88 10.62 0.05 -4.16
C SER A 88 9.97 -0.80 -5.26
N LYS A 89 10.78 -1.63 -5.91
CA LYS A 89 10.31 -2.62 -6.89
C LYS A 89 9.35 -3.64 -6.26
N GLU A 90 9.60 -4.03 -5.01
CA GLU A 90 8.80 -4.97 -4.24
C GLU A 90 7.39 -4.42 -4.02
N THR A 91 7.30 -3.13 -3.67
CA THR A 91 6.00 -2.45 -3.50
C THR A 91 5.16 -2.52 -4.76
N ARG A 92 5.77 -2.22 -5.92
CA ARG A 92 5.05 -2.23 -7.18
C ARG A 92 4.60 -3.63 -7.56
N ALA A 93 5.46 -4.63 -7.36
CA ALA A 93 5.13 -6.02 -7.60
C ALA A 93 3.97 -6.50 -6.71
N GLU A 94 4.07 -6.30 -5.39
CA GLU A 94 3.04 -6.69 -4.41
C GLU A 94 1.69 -5.99 -4.66
N ALA A 95 1.71 -4.71 -5.07
CA ALA A 95 0.51 -3.96 -5.40
C ALA A 95 -0.16 -4.43 -6.71
N CYS A 96 0.62 -4.91 -7.68
CA CYS A 96 0.12 -5.36 -8.98
C CYS A 96 -0.17 -6.87 -9.06
N GLU A 97 0.28 -7.67 -8.09
CA GLU A 97 0.03 -9.11 -8.03
C GLU A 97 -1.48 -9.43 -8.12
N GLY A 98 -1.90 -10.37 -8.96
CA GLY A 98 -3.31 -10.72 -9.09
C GLY A 98 -4.13 -9.78 -9.99
N LEU A 99 -3.49 -8.80 -10.64
CA LEU A 99 -4.12 -7.91 -11.63
C LEU A 99 -3.91 -8.38 -13.08
N GLU A 100 -3.55 -9.64 -13.29
CA GLU A 100 -3.33 -10.22 -14.63
C GLU A 100 -4.60 -10.17 -15.47
N PHE A 101 -5.78 -10.22 -14.84
CA PHE A 101 -7.08 -10.05 -15.52
C PHE A 101 -7.29 -8.65 -16.10
N LEU A 102 -6.53 -7.64 -15.63
CA LEU A 102 -6.47 -6.30 -16.22
C LEU A 102 -5.34 -6.20 -17.26
N GLY A 103 -4.64 -7.28 -17.60
CA GLY A 103 -3.49 -7.30 -18.50
C GLY A 103 -2.19 -6.78 -17.87
N VAL A 104 -2.14 -6.63 -16.55
CA VAL A 104 -0.93 -6.23 -15.81
C VAL A 104 0.00 -7.44 -15.68
N ILE A 105 1.20 -7.36 -16.26
CA ILE A 105 2.23 -8.40 -16.16
C ILE A 105 3.45 -7.83 -15.46
N ILE A 106 3.92 -8.51 -14.42
CA ILE A 106 5.11 -8.11 -13.66
C ILE A 106 6.34 -8.78 -14.27
N LEU A 107 7.20 -8.01 -14.93
CA LEU A 107 8.52 -8.47 -15.35
C LEU A 107 9.56 -8.11 -14.29
N SER A 108 10.42 -9.07 -13.93
CA SER A 108 11.45 -8.93 -12.89
C SER A 108 12.47 -7.80 -13.16
N SER A 109 12.52 -7.27 -14.38
CA SER A 109 13.42 -6.19 -14.83
C SER A 109 12.78 -4.81 -14.93
N CYS A 110 11.46 -4.64 -14.73
CA CYS A 110 10.77 -3.37 -14.97
C CYS A 110 10.99 -2.34 -13.85
N ILE A 111 11.74 -1.29 -14.18
CA ILE A 111 11.89 -0.06 -13.38
C ILE A 111 10.87 0.95 -13.92
N GLY A 112 9.88 1.32 -13.10
CA GLY A 112 9.08 2.56 -13.28
C GLY A 112 7.77 2.48 -14.08
N PHE A 113 7.58 1.51 -14.97
CA PHE A 113 6.35 1.40 -15.77
C PHE A 113 5.84 -0.04 -15.87
N PHE A 114 4.59 -0.26 -15.48
CA PHE A 114 3.86 -1.47 -15.85
C PHE A 114 2.94 -1.11 -17.00
N LYS A 115 3.38 -1.43 -18.21
CA LYS A 115 2.52 -1.34 -19.39
C LYS A 115 1.53 -2.50 -19.29
N ILE A 116 0.24 -2.18 -19.31
CA ILE A 116 -0.77 -3.19 -19.52
C ILE A 116 -0.64 -3.60 -20.98
N SER A 117 -0.11 -4.80 -21.21
CA SER A 117 -0.17 -5.35 -22.56
C SER A 117 -1.59 -5.86 -22.71
N ALA A 118 -2.39 -5.17 -23.52
CA ALA A 118 -3.61 -5.76 -24.04
C ALA A 118 -3.21 -7.09 -24.68
N ALA A 119 -3.68 -8.20 -24.11
CA ALA A 119 -3.72 -9.47 -24.82
C ALA A 119 -4.74 -9.27 -25.95
N LEU A 120 -4.25 -8.92 -27.14
CA LEU A 120 -4.94 -9.19 -28.39
C LEU A 120 -4.75 -10.67 -28.73
#